data_AF-A0A2H3LS44-F1
#
_entry.id   AF-A0A2H3LS44-F1
#
_cell.length_a   1.000
_cell.length_b   1.000
_cell.length_c   1.000
_cell.angle_alpha   90.00
_cell.angle_beta   90.00
_cell.angle_gamma   90.00
#
_symmetry.space_group_name_H-M   'P 1'
#
loop_
_entity.id
_entity.type
_entity.pdbx_description
1 polymer ?
#
loop_
_entity_poly.entity_id
_entity_poly.type
_entity_poly.pdbx_seq_one_letter_code
_entity_poly.pdbx_strand_id
1 'polypeptide(L)'
;MVKNLEYMKGMLEVFLKAKTPFISTKDLANAGYDICSNEGMFHYLLLIEQGYISNKDLITDDITKLGYMRHCGHMLDMGTDVRLSAQGQEFAQALNEPTVFEKLKSMSDAPLSTIKDVGLELTKAYLKKKFGLE
;
A
#
# COMPACT_ATOMS: atom_id res chain seq x y z
N MET A 1 -7.01 14.24 7.76
CA MET A 1 -6.48 12.95 8.28
C MET A 1 -4.97 12.99 8.19
N VAL A 2 -4.30 12.20 9.05
CA VAL A 2 -2.83 12.05 9.04
C VAL A 2 -2.52 10.64 8.56
N LYS A 3 -1.39 10.49 7.85
CA LYS A 3 -0.89 9.20 7.38
C LYS A 3 -0.56 8.30 8.57
N ASN A 4 -1.07 7.08 8.51
CA ASN A 4 -0.89 6.01 9.48
C ASN A 4 -0.16 4.84 8.80
N LEU A 5 1.12 4.64 9.18
CA LEU A 5 1.96 3.60 8.58
C LEU A 5 1.57 2.18 9.04
N GLU A 6 1.03 2.02 10.25
CA GLU A 6 0.51 0.72 10.71
C GLU A 6 -0.71 0.31 9.88
N TYR A 7 -1.60 1.26 9.59
CA TYR A 7 -2.76 1.03 8.73
C TYR A 7 -2.34 0.67 7.30
N MET A 8 -1.41 1.44 6.72
CA MET A 8 -0.86 1.14 5.38
C MET A 8 -0.17 -0.22 5.32
N LYS A 9 0.66 -0.56 6.32
CA LYS A 9 1.32 -1.86 6.42
C LYS A 9 0.29 -2.98 6.44
N GLY A 10 -0.74 -2.86 7.27
CA GLY A 10 -1.83 -3.83 7.35
C GLY A 10 -2.59 -4.01 6.04
N MET A 11 -2.96 -2.91 5.37
CA MET A 11 -3.61 -2.95 4.06
C MET A 11 -2.72 -3.63 3.00
N LEU A 12 -1.43 -3.29 2.96
CA LEU A 12 -0.48 -3.87 1.99
C LEU A 12 -0.16 -5.35 2.29
N GLU A 13 -0.20 -5.76 3.56
CA GLU A 13 -0.05 -7.17 3.97
C GLU A 13 -1.13 -8.08 3.39
N VAL A 14 -2.35 -7.58 3.14
CA VAL A 14 -3.42 -8.36 2.51
C VAL A 14 -2.98 -8.86 1.14
N PHE A 15 -2.31 -8.00 0.36
CA PHE A 15 -1.74 -8.38 -0.93
C PHE A 15 -0.59 -9.39 -0.79
N LEU A 16 0.31 -9.18 0.18
CA LEU A 16 1.46 -10.08 0.36
C LEU A 16 1.07 -11.49 0.81
N LYS A 17 -0.05 -11.63 1.53
CA LYS A 17 -0.59 -12.92 1.97
C LYS A 17 -1.50 -13.59 0.94
N ALA A 18 -1.85 -12.88 -0.13
CA ALA A 18 -2.71 -13.42 -1.18
C ALA A 18 -2.01 -14.56 -1.94
N LYS A 19 -2.78 -15.58 -2.32
CA LYS A 19 -2.29 -16.70 -3.13
C LYS A 19 -2.31 -16.40 -4.63
N THR A 20 -2.94 -15.29 -5.02
CA THR A 20 -3.13 -14.84 -6.38
C THR A 20 -2.49 -13.46 -6.58
N PRO A 21 -2.06 -13.11 -7.81
CA PRO A 21 -1.49 -11.78 -8.08
C PRO A 21 -2.47 -10.63 -7.85
N PHE A 22 -3.77 -10.90 -7.94
CA PHE A 22 -4.85 -9.94 -7.77
C PHE A 22 -5.71 -10.35 -6.59
N ILE A 23 -6.22 -9.36 -5.87
CA ILE A 23 -7.27 -9.47 -4.86
C ILE A 23 -8.42 -8.53 -5.23
N SER A 24 -9.62 -8.81 -4.77
CA SER A 24 -10.72 -7.85 -4.88
C SER A 24 -10.55 -6.74 -3.84
N THR A 25 -10.96 -5.51 -4.14
CA THR A 25 -11.10 -4.46 -3.12
C THR A 25 -12.05 -4.85 -1.98
N LYS A 26 -12.95 -5.81 -2.19
CA LYS A 26 -13.75 -6.41 -1.10
C LYS A 26 -12.91 -7.23 -0.12
N ASP A 27 -11.81 -7.83 -0.57
CA ASP A 27 -10.91 -8.58 0.31
C ASP A 27 -10.20 -7.65 1.29
N LEU A 28 -9.89 -6.41 0.87
CA LEU A 28 -9.38 -5.36 1.76
C LEU A 28 -10.41 -5.01 2.83
N ALA A 29 -11.67 -4.78 2.44
CA ALA A 29 -12.75 -4.49 3.38
C ALA A 29 -12.96 -5.64 4.39
N ASN A 30 -12.97 -6.89 3.91
CA ASN A 30 -13.09 -8.09 4.75
C ASN A 30 -11.94 -8.24 5.76
N ALA A 31 -10.75 -7.73 5.41
CA ALA A 31 -9.58 -7.69 6.29
C ALA A 31 -9.56 -6.47 7.24
N GLY A 32 -10.58 -5.61 7.20
CA GLY A 32 -10.69 -4.41 8.04
C GLY A 32 -10.17 -3.11 7.40
N TYR A 33 -9.83 -3.14 6.10
CA TYR A 33 -9.27 -2.02 5.34
C TYR A 33 -10.25 -1.52 4.27
N ASP A 34 -11.47 -1.15 4.67
CA ASP A 34 -12.51 -0.67 3.75
C ASP A 34 -12.10 0.63 3.05
N ILE A 35 -11.93 0.57 1.73
CA ILE A 35 -11.52 1.71 0.90
C ILE A 35 -12.57 2.83 0.85
N CYS A 36 -13.82 2.58 1.28
CA CYS A 36 -14.87 3.59 1.38
C CYS A 36 -14.97 4.24 2.77
N SER A 37 -14.30 3.67 3.79
CA SER A 37 -14.15 4.34 5.09
C SER A 37 -13.24 5.57 4.96
N ASN A 38 -13.36 6.55 5.87
CA ASN A 38 -12.49 7.74 5.85
C ASN A 38 -11.01 7.36 5.90
N GLU A 39 -10.63 6.50 6.86
CA GLU A 39 -9.23 6.07 7.02
C GLU A 39 -8.76 5.27 5.79
N GLY A 40 -9.54 4.29 5.34
CA GLY A 40 -9.18 3.47 4.19
C GLY A 40 -9.06 4.27 2.90
N MET A 41 -10.02 5.17 2.64
CA MET A 41 -10.00 6.05 1.47
C MET A 41 -8.76 6.94 1.45
N PHE A 42 -8.42 7.56 2.58
CA PHE A 42 -7.25 8.42 2.65
C PHE A 42 -5.96 7.67 2.33
N HIS A 43 -5.74 6.49 2.93
CA HIS A 43 -4.52 5.72 2.68
C HIS A 43 -4.52 5.09 1.29
N TYR A 44 -5.65 4.58 0.82
CA TYR A 44 -5.76 3.95 -0.49
C TYR A 44 -5.52 4.95 -1.62
N LEU A 45 -6.10 6.16 -1.54
CA LEU A 45 -5.83 7.23 -2.50
C LEU A 45 -4.36 7.65 -2.51
N LEU A 46 -3.70 7.77 -1.35
CA LEU A 46 -2.25 8.04 -1.32
C LEU A 46 -1.44 6.95 -2.03
N LEU A 47 -1.82 5.68 -1.87
CA LEU A 47 -1.16 4.56 -2.57
C LEU A 47 -1.41 4.61 -4.09
N ILE A 48 -2.63 4.98 -4.52
CA ILE A 48 -2.98 5.18 -5.94
C ILE A 48 -2.16 6.33 -6.52
N GLU A 49 -2.11 7.49 -5.88
CA GLU A 49 -1.38 8.67 -6.36
C GLU A 49 0.12 8.42 -6.49
N GLN A 50 0.70 7.54 -5.66
CA GLN A 50 2.09 7.11 -5.78
C GLN A 50 2.30 5.94 -6.76
N GLY A 51 1.23 5.44 -7.38
CA GLY A 51 1.27 4.33 -8.33
C GLY A 51 1.61 2.98 -7.69
N TYR A 52 1.30 2.77 -6.41
CA TYR A 52 1.60 1.53 -5.69
C TYR A 52 0.53 0.46 -5.90
N ILE A 53 -0.67 0.85 -6.31
CA ILE A 53 -1.77 -0.05 -6.63
C ILE A 53 -2.06 0.03 -8.13
N SER A 54 -2.32 -1.13 -8.75
CA SER A 54 -2.74 -1.22 -10.15
C SER A 54 -3.85 -2.24 -10.35
N ASN A 55 -4.61 -2.11 -11.43
CA ASN A 55 -5.59 -3.12 -11.84
C ASN A 55 -4.98 -4.15 -12.83
N LYS A 56 -5.83 -4.98 -13.43
CA LYS A 56 -5.46 -5.97 -14.46
C LYS A 56 -4.85 -5.37 -15.73
N ASP A 57 -5.19 -4.13 -16.04
CA ASP A 57 -4.67 -3.39 -17.20
C ASP A 57 -3.43 -2.53 -16.85
N LEU A 58 -2.89 -2.70 -15.64
CA LEU A 58 -1.75 -1.93 -15.11
C LEU A 58 -2.03 -0.43 -14.93
N ILE A 59 -3.30 -0.01 -14.92
CA ILE A 59 -3.71 1.36 -14.63
C ILE A 59 -3.47 1.64 -13.15
N THR A 60 -2.87 2.79 -12.83
CA THR A 60 -2.48 3.18 -11.47
C THR A 60 -3.07 4.49 -10.98
N ASP A 61 -3.73 5.26 -11.85
CA ASP A 61 -4.08 6.66 -11.62
C ASP A 61 -5.58 6.98 -11.80
N ASP A 62 -6.40 5.98 -12.19
CA ASP A 62 -7.85 6.13 -12.32
C ASP A 62 -8.57 5.40 -11.18
N ILE A 63 -9.09 6.19 -10.24
CA ILE A 63 -9.83 5.69 -9.07
C ILE A 63 -11.03 4.80 -9.47
N THR A 64 -11.65 5.05 -10.62
CA THR A 64 -12.81 4.27 -11.09
C THR A 64 -12.43 2.90 -11.60
N LYS A 65 -11.20 2.76 -12.10
CA LYS A 65 -10.58 1.50 -12.50
C LYS A 65 -9.92 0.77 -11.32
N LEU A 66 -9.90 1.39 -10.14
CA LEU A 66 -9.27 0.92 -8.92
C LEU A 66 -10.28 0.75 -7.78
N GLY A 67 -11.54 0.48 -8.12
CA GLY A 67 -12.55 0.06 -7.14
C GLY A 67 -13.60 1.10 -6.79
N TYR A 68 -13.41 2.38 -7.11
CA TYR A 68 -14.39 3.40 -6.75
C TYR A 68 -15.47 3.61 -7.80
N MET A 69 -16.72 3.80 -7.35
CA MET A 69 -17.80 4.35 -8.16
C MET A 69 -18.47 5.48 -7.40
N ARG A 70 -18.70 6.61 -8.08
CA ARG A 70 -19.52 7.68 -7.52
C ARG A 70 -21.01 7.36 -7.73
N HIS A 71 -21.78 7.34 -6.66
CA HIS A 71 -23.22 7.14 -6.71
C HIS A 71 -23.93 8.05 -5.71
N CYS A 72 -24.81 8.92 -6.18
CA CYS A 72 -25.65 9.79 -5.34
C CYS A 72 -24.88 10.58 -4.25
N GLY A 73 -23.69 11.09 -4.59
CA GLY A 73 -22.83 11.83 -3.64
C GLY A 73 -21.98 10.96 -2.71
N HIS A 74 -22.11 9.63 -2.79
CA HIS A 74 -21.30 8.68 -2.05
C HIS A 74 -20.27 7.99 -2.96
N MET A 75 -19.20 7.50 -2.35
CA MET A 75 -18.23 6.61 -3.00
C MET A 75 -18.57 5.18 -2.61
N LEU A 76 -18.74 4.32 -3.61
CA LEU A 76 -19.00 2.89 -3.46
C LEU A 76 -17.78 2.10 -3.90
N ASP A 77 -17.54 0.98 -3.24
CA ASP A 77 -16.55 0.00 -3.63
C ASP A 77 -17.20 -1.05 -4.56
N MET A 78 -16.66 -1.18 -5.76
CA MET A 78 -17.12 -2.06 -6.84
C MET A 78 -16.56 -3.48 -6.76
N GLY A 79 -15.69 -3.78 -5.80
CA GLY A 79 -15.03 -5.09 -5.71
C GLY A 79 -14.09 -5.38 -6.88
N THR A 80 -13.37 -4.35 -7.32
CA THR A 80 -12.46 -4.45 -8.46
C THR A 80 -11.22 -5.24 -8.11
N ASP A 81 -10.72 -6.04 -9.06
CA ASP A 81 -9.47 -6.76 -8.91
C ASP A 81 -8.27 -5.82 -9.03
N VAL A 82 -7.48 -5.77 -7.96
CA VAL A 82 -6.31 -4.89 -7.80
C VAL A 82 -5.11 -5.68 -7.31
N ARG A 83 -3.92 -5.14 -7.56
CA ARG A 83 -2.63 -5.71 -7.15
C ARG A 83 -1.66 -4.61 -6.73
N LEU A 84 -0.60 -5.00 -6.05
CA LEU A 84 0.57 -4.13 -5.90
C LEU A 84 1.29 -3.99 -7.25
N SER A 85 1.66 -2.75 -7.61
CA SER A 85 2.64 -2.49 -8.66
C SER A 85 4.03 -2.96 -8.22
N ALA A 86 5.04 -2.94 -9.10
CA ALA A 86 6.40 -3.27 -8.69
C ALA A 86 6.89 -2.37 -7.52
N GLN A 87 6.61 -1.07 -7.62
CA GLN A 87 6.97 -0.11 -6.57
C GLN A 87 6.15 -0.32 -5.29
N GLY A 88 4.87 -0.68 -5.43
CA GLY A 88 4.03 -1.05 -4.28
C GLY A 88 4.52 -2.32 -3.58
N GLN A 89 5.01 -3.30 -4.34
CA GLN A 89 5.57 -4.55 -3.82
C GLN A 89 6.84 -4.27 -3.00
N GLU A 90 7.76 -3.46 -3.53
CA GLU A 90 8.99 -3.07 -2.84
C GLU A 90 8.67 -2.32 -1.54
N PHE A 91 7.73 -1.38 -1.57
CA PHE A 91 7.32 -0.65 -0.37
C PHE A 91 6.63 -1.54 0.66
N ALA A 92 5.74 -2.44 0.23
CA ALA A 92 5.08 -3.41 1.10
C ALA A 92 6.09 -4.34 1.79
N GLN A 93 7.13 -4.78 1.06
CA GLN A 93 8.23 -5.56 1.64
C GLN A 93 9.04 -4.76 2.66
N ALA A 94 9.35 -3.49 2.37
CA ALA A 94 10.05 -2.62 3.31
C ALA A 94 9.27 -2.44 4.62
N LEU A 95 7.95 -2.22 4.54
CA LEU A 95 7.09 -2.13 5.73
C LEU A 95 6.95 -3.46 6.48
N ASN A 96 7.17 -4.61 5.82
CA ASN A 96 7.10 -5.92 6.45
C ASN A 96 8.40 -6.39 7.09
N GLU A 97 9.53 -5.69 6.87
CA GLU A 97 10.75 -5.96 7.62
C GLU A 97 10.69 -5.20 8.96
N PRO A 98 10.68 -5.90 10.12
CA PRO A 98 10.44 -5.26 11.42
C PRO A 98 11.45 -4.15 11.76
N THR A 99 12.73 -4.34 11.45
CA THR A 99 13.80 -3.39 11.74
C THR A 99 13.65 -2.10 10.93
N VAL A 100 13.26 -2.20 9.67
CA VAL A 100 12.98 -1.09 8.76
C VAL A 100 11.72 -0.38 9.23
N PHE A 101 10.66 -1.13 9.51
CA PHE A 101 9.37 -0.55 9.89
C PHE A 101 9.45 0.29 11.17
N GLU A 102 10.16 -0.18 12.20
CA GLU A 102 10.36 0.61 13.43
C GLU A 102 11.08 1.94 13.15
N LYS A 103 12.02 1.97 12.22
CA LYS A 103 12.69 3.21 11.81
C LYS A 103 11.78 4.12 10.98
N LEU A 104 10.93 3.57 10.14
CA LEU A 104 10.00 4.38 9.34
C LEU A 104 8.91 5.02 10.20
N LYS A 105 8.51 4.37 11.31
CA LYS A 105 7.54 4.95 12.26
C LYS A 105 8.00 6.27 12.87
N SER A 106 9.31 6.45 13.10
CA SER A 106 9.84 7.71 13.66
C SER A 106 9.81 8.90 12.69
N MET A 107 9.54 8.65 11.39
CA MET A 107 9.40 9.66 10.34
C MET A 107 8.02 9.62 9.68
N SER A 108 6.99 9.24 10.43
CA SER A 108 5.62 9.11 9.94
C SER A 108 5.00 10.43 9.46
N ASP A 109 5.56 11.57 9.83
CA ASP A 109 5.21 12.91 9.36
C ASP A 109 5.82 13.29 8.00
N ALA A 110 6.88 12.60 7.56
CA ALA A 110 7.53 12.85 6.27
C ALA A 110 6.62 12.51 5.07
N PRO A 111 6.86 13.07 3.88
CA PRO A 111 6.15 12.67 2.66
C PRO A 111 6.23 11.16 2.39
N LEU A 112 5.15 10.57 1.84
CA LEU A 112 5.10 9.11 1.61
C LEU A 112 6.20 8.63 0.64
N SER A 113 6.53 9.44 -0.38
CA SER A 113 7.64 9.17 -1.30
C SER A 113 8.97 9.09 -0.55
N THR A 114 9.25 10.05 0.33
CA THR A 114 10.46 10.05 1.18
C THR A 114 10.53 8.82 2.09
N ILE A 115 9.41 8.43 2.69
CA ILE A 115 9.34 7.23 3.55
C ILE A 115 9.64 5.97 2.74
N LYS A 116 9.12 5.88 1.51
CA LYS A 116 9.46 4.77 0.60
C LYS A 116 10.96 4.76 0.30
N ASP A 117 11.53 5.88 -0.13
CA ASP A 117 12.94 5.94 -0.52
C ASP A 117 13.86 5.50 0.63
N VAL A 118 13.63 6.05 1.83
CA VAL A 118 14.35 5.64 3.05
C VAL A 118 14.10 4.17 3.37
N GLY A 119 12.87 3.68 3.24
CA GLY A 119 12.52 2.29 3.45
C GLY A 119 13.34 1.35 2.56
N LEU A 120 13.45 1.66 1.27
CA LEU A 120 14.23 0.87 0.31
C LEU A 120 15.72 0.91 0.62
N GLU A 121 16.27 2.05 1.02
CA GLU A 121 17.67 2.17 1.45
C GLU A 121 17.97 1.33 2.68
N LEU A 122 17.09 1.40 3.69
CA LEU A 122 17.20 0.60 4.92
C LEU A 122 17.10 -0.89 4.63
N THR A 123 16.17 -1.31 3.76
CA THR A 123 16.06 -2.71 3.33
C THR A 123 17.32 -3.16 2.60
N LYS A 124 17.87 -2.36 1.68
CA LYS A 124 19.14 -2.67 0.99
C LYS A 124 20.30 -2.81 1.97
N ALA A 125 20.45 -1.88 2.91
CA ALA A 125 21.50 -1.94 3.93
C ALA A 125 21.35 -3.18 4.81
N TYR A 126 20.13 -3.52 5.22
CA TYR A 126 19.84 -4.73 5.99
C TYR A 126 20.22 -6.00 5.22
N LEU A 127 19.84 -6.09 3.93
CA LEU A 127 20.18 -7.25 3.10
C LEU A 127 21.69 -7.39 2.91
N LYS A 128 22.42 -6.30 2.63
CA LYS A 128 23.89 -6.33 2.52
C LYS A 128 24.53 -6.90 3.78
N LYS A 129 24.13 -6.41 4.95
CA LYS A 129 24.61 -6.91 6.24
C LYS A 129 24.27 -8.39 6.44
N LYS A 130 23.04 -8.80 6.11
CA LYS A 130 22.59 -10.19 6.22
C LYS A 130 23.39 -11.16 5.34
N PHE A 131 23.84 -10.72 4.16
CA PHE A 131 24.60 -11.52 3.21
C PHE A 131 26.12 -11.32 3.28
N GLY A 132 26.63 -10.48 4.21
CA GLY A 132 28.06 -10.21 4.35
C GLY A 132 28.66 -9.42 3.17
N LEU A 133 27.86 -8.58 2.52
CA LEU A 133 28.24 -7.74 1.36
C LEU A 133 28.60 -6.30 1.78
N GLU A 134 29.19 -6.14 2.97
CA GLU A 134 29.61 -4.82 3.52
C GLU A 134 30.85 -4.27 2.80
#